data_AF-A0ABD2J4D6-F1
#
_entry.id   AF-A0ABD2J4D6-F1
#
_cell.length_a   1.000
_cell.length_b   1.000
_cell.length_c   1.000
_cell.angle_alpha   90.00
_cell.angle_beta   90.00
_cell.angle_gamma   90.00
#
_symmetry.space_group_name_H-M   'P 1'
#
loop_
_entity.id
_entity.type
_entity.pdbx_description
1 polymer ?
#
loop_
_entity_poly.entity_id
_entity_poly.type
_entity_poly.pdbx_seq_one_letter_code
_entity_poly.pdbx_strand_id
1 'polypeptide(L)'
;MGGNGHAFASTDDSIVVEERAVVREAEMRAAATDDSDASATISDEENSEPVKFERGTTQKGALCLWHKGYKFVRNRFKWFSCCQQTCRATARLDDEQIMTGLLGPDEHNHCAVCAQVLLPGKNSRFYREALSAISNAVASAPARIISDFERSMMRAAREVFPEALQSGCNFHWAQCLFRKAKSLGIFNLFNGNDEEAEEERKNVHRISVLTLALLPPMHVRRAFALTAERAPLGMQAWLSYVAKTYIGLTQAEQRLGIVAFEPQHISFLSRSSNTMRSRLLTLSMESTDFSTLSGDHSYVNLPITRPPKYNVDFWNVNDRAQAALERTNNGMESAHGQFARDLNHHPSLGAFLAAFIKDIDKQCDIAQAIRLRKIRSRQPKYVIKEQ
;
A
#
# COMPACT_ATOMS: atom_id res chain seq x y z
N MET A 1 -39.76 -26.57 -40.16
CA MET A 1 -40.34 -26.66 -38.80
C MET A 1 -39.58 -27.75 -38.06
N GLY A 2 -38.88 -27.57 -36.96
CA GLY A 2 -38.40 -26.46 -36.13
C GLY A 2 -37.22 -27.09 -35.36
N GLY A 3 -36.13 -26.41 -35.01
CA GLY A 3 -36.07 -25.13 -34.32
C GLY A 3 -35.53 -25.39 -32.90
N ASN A 4 -34.37 -24.79 -32.61
CA ASN A 4 -33.73 -24.60 -31.29
C ASN A 4 -33.01 -25.83 -30.71
N GLY A 5 -31.75 -25.76 -30.26
CA GLY A 5 -30.94 -24.60 -29.90
C GLY A 5 -30.44 -24.76 -28.46
N HIS A 6 -29.22 -25.26 -28.28
CA HIS A 6 -28.18 -24.65 -27.44
C HIS A 6 -26.97 -25.59 -27.32
N ALA A 7 -25.90 -25.17 -27.99
CA ALA A 7 -24.55 -25.63 -27.74
C ALA A 7 -24.09 -25.16 -26.36
N PHE A 8 -23.57 -26.07 -25.54
CA PHE A 8 -22.62 -25.74 -24.48
C PHE A 8 -21.24 -26.18 -24.98
N ALA A 9 -20.65 -25.32 -25.82
CA ALA A 9 -19.23 -25.39 -26.12
C ALA A 9 -18.49 -24.85 -24.90
N SER A 10 -17.86 -25.78 -24.18
CA SER A 10 -16.73 -25.52 -23.30
C SER A 10 -15.59 -24.99 -24.16
N THR A 11 -15.41 -23.68 -24.21
CA THR A 11 -14.16 -23.08 -24.68
C THR A 11 -13.32 -22.73 -23.46
N ASP A 12 -12.22 -23.47 -23.33
CA ASP A 12 -10.95 -22.97 -22.80
C ASP A 12 -10.76 -21.50 -23.17
N ASP A 13 -10.44 -20.67 -22.18
CA ASP A 13 -9.51 -19.56 -22.35
C ASP A 13 -8.51 -19.65 -21.19
N SER A 14 -7.58 -20.58 -21.39
CA SER A 14 -6.29 -20.61 -20.73
C SER A 14 -5.56 -19.30 -21.06
N ILE A 15 -5.46 -18.41 -20.08
CA ILE A 15 -4.51 -17.30 -20.15
C ILE A 15 -3.12 -17.92 -19.99
N VAL A 16 -2.52 -18.25 -21.12
CA VAL A 16 -1.09 -18.53 -21.26
C VAL A 16 -0.34 -17.25 -20.89
N VAL A 17 0.29 -17.25 -19.71
CA VAL A 17 1.24 -16.21 -19.31
C VAL A 17 2.59 -16.54 -19.96
N GLU A 18 2.67 -16.38 -21.27
CA GLU A 18 3.93 -16.42 -22.03
C GLU A 18 4.35 -15.00 -22.41
N GLU A 19 4.79 -14.21 -21.42
CA GLU A 19 5.56 -12.99 -21.72
C GLU A 19 6.50 -12.55 -20.57
N ARG A 20 6.86 -13.49 -19.69
CA ARG A 20 7.81 -13.24 -18.58
C ARG A 20 9.09 -14.08 -18.62
N ALA A 21 9.21 -14.99 -19.58
CA ALA A 21 10.38 -15.85 -19.73
C ALA A 21 11.46 -15.23 -20.66
N VAL A 22 11.05 -14.51 -21.71
CA VAL A 22 11.98 -13.95 -22.72
C VAL A 22 12.81 -12.79 -22.18
N VAL A 23 12.25 -12.00 -21.24
CA VAL A 23 12.97 -10.89 -20.59
C VAL A 23 14.09 -11.41 -19.67
N ARG A 24 13.89 -12.56 -19.01
CA ARG A 24 14.91 -13.15 -18.10
C ARG A 24 16.14 -13.67 -18.81
N GLU A 25 16.02 -14.13 -20.05
CA GLU A 25 17.16 -14.62 -20.83
C GLU A 25 17.94 -13.49 -21.50
N ALA A 26 17.23 -12.42 -21.91
CA ALA A 26 17.86 -11.20 -22.44
C ALA A 26 18.60 -10.42 -21.33
N GLU A 27 18.02 -10.30 -20.13
CA GLU A 27 18.65 -9.64 -18.98
C GLU A 27 19.85 -10.44 -18.43
N MET A 28 19.79 -11.78 -18.43
CA MET A 28 20.94 -12.60 -18.01
C MET A 28 22.06 -12.67 -19.05
N ARG A 29 21.75 -12.56 -20.36
CA ARG A 29 22.79 -12.47 -21.41
C ARG A 29 23.45 -11.09 -21.45
N ALA A 30 22.70 -10.00 -21.22
CA ALA A 30 23.27 -8.66 -21.11
C ALA A 30 24.22 -8.52 -19.90
N ALA A 31 23.95 -9.22 -18.80
CA ALA A 31 24.81 -9.22 -17.61
C ALA A 31 26.10 -10.06 -17.73
N ALA A 32 26.28 -10.81 -18.83
CA ALA A 32 27.43 -11.69 -19.03
C ALA A 32 28.44 -11.18 -20.07
N THR A 33 28.15 -10.07 -20.75
CA THR A 33 29.04 -9.47 -21.75
C THR A 33 29.04 -7.96 -21.66
N ASP A 34 29.54 -7.39 -20.55
CA ASP A 34 30.24 -6.11 -20.62
C ASP A 34 31.02 -5.86 -19.33
N ASP A 35 32.34 -6.00 -19.42
CA ASP A 35 33.30 -5.70 -18.35
C ASP A 35 33.76 -4.22 -18.44
N SER A 36 32.89 -3.33 -18.95
CA SER A 36 33.29 -1.98 -19.36
C SER A 36 32.39 -0.82 -18.95
N ASP A 37 31.32 -1.03 -18.17
CA ASP A 37 30.49 0.09 -17.69
C ASP A 37 30.29 0.11 -16.17
N ALA A 38 31.40 0.33 -15.47
CA ALA A 38 31.45 0.69 -14.06
C ALA A 38 31.38 2.23 -13.87
N SER A 39 30.56 2.94 -14.66
CA SER A 39 30.53 4.41 -14.63
C SER A 39 29.18 5.06 -14.30
N ALA A 40 28.08 4.31 -14.17
CA ALA A 40 26.74 4.87 -13.95
C ALA A 40 26.06 4.40 -12.65
N THR A 41 26.69 4.60 -11.48
CA THR A 41 25.98 4.56 -10.16
C THR A 41 26.70 5.36 -9.06
N ILE A 42 27.38 6.46 -9.40
CA ILE A 42 28.20 7.22 -8.42
C ILE A 42 27.41 8.32 -7.68
N SER A 43 26.16 8.63 -8.03
CA SER A 43 25.45 9.78 -7.45
C SER A 43 24.68 9.53 -6.15
N ASP A 44 24.41 8.28 -5.76
CA ASP A 44 23.56 7.97 -4.59
C ASP A 44 24.32 7.32 -3.42
N GLU A 45 25.61 6.97 -3.57
CA GLU A 45 26.40 6.35 -2.49
C GLU A 45 26.89 7.36 -1.43
N GLU A 46 26.97 8.65 -1.74
CA GLU A 46 27.70 9.65 -0.93
C GLU A 46 26.98 10.13 0.35
N ASN A 47 25.73 9.76 0.58
CA ASN A 47 24.96 10.26 1.73
C ASN A 47 24.35 9.17 2.64
N SER A 48 24.79 7.92 2.49
CA SER A 48 24.31 6.81 3.33
C SER A 48 25.23 6.63 4.54
N GLU A 49 24.72 6.93 5.75
CA GLU A 49 25.48 6.75 6.98
C GLU A 49 25.83 5.27 7.20
N PRO A 50 27.10 4.95 7.55
CA PRO A 50 27.51 3.59 7.80
C PRO A 50 26.79 3.02 9.02
N VAL A 51 26.18 1.85 8.84
CA VAL A 51 25.49 1.13 9.91
C VAL A 51 26.36 0.06 10.53
N LYS A 52 26.09 -0.24 11.79
CA LYS A 52 26.68 -1.38 12.49
C LYS A 52 25.83 -2.63 12.28
N PHE A 53 26.48 -3.70 11.84
CA PHE A 53 25.91 -5.03 11.69
C PHE A 53 26.26 -5.92 12.89
N GLU A 54 25.35 -6.85 13.18
CA GLU A 54 25.59 -7.94 14.11
C GLU A 54 26.15 -9.15 13.34
N ARG A 55 27.21 -9.76 13.90
CA ARG A 55 27.84 -10.95 13.34
C ARG A 55 27.04 -12.20 13.68
N GLY A 56 26.68 -12.98 12.68
CA GLY A 56 26.12 -14.33 12.84
C GLY A 56 26.84 -15.36 11.97
N THR A 57 26.57 -16.63 12.22
CA THR A 57 27.05 -17.75 11.40
C THR A 57 25.87 -18.61 10.95
N THR A 58 25.94 -19.13 9.73
CA THR A 58 24.98 -20.13 9.23
C THR A 58 25.29 -21.51 9.82
N GLN A 59 24.37 -22.47 9.68
CA GLN A 59 24.61 -23.87 10.10
C GLN A 59 25.83 -24.51 9.41
N LYS A 60 26.24 -23.98 8.25
CA LYS A 60 27.44 -24.39 7.50
C LYS A 60 28.69 -23.57 7.85
N GLY A 61 28.65 -22.75 8.90
CA GLY A 61 29.77 -21.92 9.37
C GLY A 61 30.01 -20.62 8.60
N ALA A 62 29.33 -20.37 7.48
CA ALA A 62 29.50 -19.15 6.70
C ALA A 62 29.00 -17.90 7.46
N LEU A 63 29.71 -16.78 7.31
CA LEU A 63 29.37 -15.49 7.91
C LEU A 63 28.01 -14.98 7.38
N CYS A 64 27.16 -14.49 8.28
CA CYS A 64 25.95 -13.75 7.96
C CYS A 64 25.87 -12.47 8.81
N LEU A 65 25.14 -11.48 8.30
CA LEU A 65 24.93 -10.20 8.98
C LEU A 65 23.52 -10.12 9.52
N TRP A 66 23.38 -9.39 10.62
CA TRP A 66 22.09 -9.06 11.18
C TRP A 66 21.97 -7.54 11.34
N HIS A 67 20.87 -6.97 10.87
CA HIS A 67 20.56 -5.54 11.06
C HIS A 67 19.04 -5.35 11.17
N LYS A 68 18.59 -4.59 12.18
CA LYS A 68 17.16 -4.33 12.45
C LYS A 68 16.28 -5.59 12.52
N GLY A 69 16.85 -6.73 12.94
CA GLY A 69 16.14 -8.02 13.04
C GLY A 69 16.13 -8.85 11.75
N TYR A 70 16.75 -8.35 10.68
CA TYR A 70 16.86 -9.03 9.40
C TYR A 70 18.22 -9.70 9.23
N LYS A 71 18.21 -10.90 8.65
CA LYS A 71 19.40 -11.68 8.32
C LYS A 71 19.80 -11.47 6.87
N PHE A 72 21.07 -11.18 6.66
CA PHE A 72 21.70 -11.15 5.35
C PHE A 72 22.72 -12.28 5.22
N VAL A 73 22.65 -13.01 4.12
CA VAL A 73 23.58 -14.10 3.79
C VAL A 73 24.57 -13.58 2.76
N ARG A 74 25.84 -13.95 2.94
CA ARG A 74 26.91 -13.54 2.01
C ARG A 74 26.64 -14.10 0.63
N ASN A 75 26.58 -13.23 -0.37
CA ASN A 75 26.50 -13.61 -1.77
C ASN A 75 27.90 -13.62 -2.39
N ARG A 76 28.63 -12.50 -2.30
CA ARG A 76 29.97 -12.33 -2.89
C ARG A 76 30.82 -11.40 -2.05
N PHE A 77 32.03 -11.81 -1.66
CA PHE A 77 33.03 -10.97 -0.96
C PHE A 77 32.41 -10.08 0.14
N LYS A 78 32.28 -8.77 -0.12
CA LYS A 78 31.70 -7.76 0.78
C LYS A 78 30.17 -7.65 0.72
N TRP A 79 29.50 -8.26 -0.25
CA TRP A 79 28.07 -8.13 -0.52
C TRP A 79 27.25 -9.27 0.08
N PHE A 80 26.15 -8.87 0.72
CA PHE A 80 25.19 -9.74 1.37
C PHE A 80 23.79 -9.41 0.87
N SER A 81 22.96 -10.44 0.71
CA SER A 81 21.55 -10.30 0.35
C SER A 81 20.68 -10.80 1.49
N CYS A 82 19.49 -10.25 1.63
CA CYS A 82 18.53 -10.77 2.59
C CYS A 82 18.31 -12.28 2.38
N CYS A 83 18.20 -13.05 3.46
CA CYS A 83 17.97 -14.49 3.40
C CYS A 83 16.60 -14.86 2.78
N GLN A 84 15.70 -13.90 2.63
CA GLN A 84 14.36 -14.11 2.11
C GLN A 84 14.34 -13.97 0.59
N GLN A 85 13.96 -15.03 -0.15
CA GLN A 85 14.04 -15.11 -1.62
C GLN A 85 13.31 -13.99 -2.38
N THR A 86 12.26 -13.41 -1.80
CA THR A 86 11.49 -12.31 -2.40
C THR A 86 11.90 -10.92 -1.94
N CYS A 87 12.88 -10.83 -1.04
CA CYS A 87 13.40 -9.58 -0.55
C CYS A 87 14.63 -9.17 -1.36
N ARG A 88 14.63 -7.93 -1.87
CA ARG A 88 15.75 -7.37 -2.63
C ARG A 88 16.76 -6.61 -1.77
N ALA A 89 16.48 -6.46 -0.47
CA ALA A 89 17.38 -5.76 0.43
C ALA A 89 18.78 -6.38 0.44
N THR A 90 19.78 -5.53 0.23
CA THR A 90 21.20 -5.89 0.21
C THR A 90 21.96 -5.12 1.29
N ALA A 91 23.16 -5.59 1.61
CA ALA A 91 24.08 -4.92 2.50
C ALA A 91 25.51 -5.12 1.99
N ARG A 92 26.35 -4.10 2.14
CA ARG A 92 27.79 -4.15 1.90
C ARG A 92 28.50 -4.06 3.24
N LEU A 93 29.42 -4.98 3.50
CA LEU A 93 30.27 -4.97 4.68
C LEU A 93 31.62 -4.40 4.29
N ASP A 94 31.97 -3.24 4.83
CA ASP A 94 33.22 -2.56 4.50
C ASP A 94 34.35 -3.03 5.41
N ASP A 95 34.05 -3.31 6.69
CA ASP A 95 35.01 -3.80 7.69
C ASP A 95 34.44 -5.00 8.49
N GLU A 96 35.09 -6.16 8.37
CA GLU A 96 34.71 -7.39 9.07
C GLU A 96 35.15 -7.45 10.55
N GLN A 97 36.12 -6.63 10.97
CA GLN A 97 36.60 -6.59 12.35
C GLN A 97 35.61 -5.85 13.25
N ILE A 98 35.13 -4.69 12.78
CA ILE A 98 34.17 -3.86 13.53
C ILE A 98 32.71 -4.04 13.09
N MET A 99 32.48 -4.82 12.03
CA MET A 99 31.17 -5.18 11.47
C MET A 99 30.38 -3.95 10.99
N THR A 100 31.00 -3.07 10.22
CA THR A 100 30.38 -1.84 9.70
C THR A 100 30.30 -1.82 8.18
N GLY A 101 29.28 -1.16 7.64
CA GLY A 101 29.16 -0.93 6.21
C GLY A 101 27.83 -0.28 5.83
N LEU A 102 27.38 -0.48 4.59
CA LEU A 102 26.24 0.21 4.01
C LEU A 102 25.06 -0.73 3.77
N LEU A 103 23.84 -0.20 3.87
CA LEU A 103 22.64 -0.87 3.39
C LEU A 103 22.41 -0.48 1.93
N GLY A 104 21.93 -1.44 1.13
CA GLY A 104 21.48 -1.15 -0.22
C GLY A 104 20.18 -0.32 -0.24
N PRO A 105 19.76 0.14 -1.43
CA PRO A 105 18.63 1.05 -1.58
C PRO A 105 17.27 0.39 -1.33
N ASP A 106 17.18 -0.94 -1.48
CA ASP A 106 15.94 -1.68 -1.31
C ASP A 106 15.63 -1.93 0.18
N GLU A 107 14.45 -1.49 0.62
CA GLU A 107 13.94 -1.80 1.96
C GLU A 107 13.50 -3.28 2.09
N HIS A 108 13.51 -3.79 3.32
CA HIS A 108 12.94 -5.10 3.61
C HIS A 108 11.42 -5.11 3.37
N ASN A 109 10.95 -6.16 2.71
CA ASN A 109 9.53 -6.36 2.38
C ASN A 109 8.92 -7.56 3.10
N HIS A 110 9.46 -7.93 4.26
CA HIS A 110 9.00 -9.05 5.07
C HIS A 110 9.14 -8.67 6.55
N CYS A 111 8.29 -9.24 7.41
CA CYS A 111 8.29 -9.00 8.85
C CYS A 111 8.37 -10.32 9.63
N ALA A 112 8.66 -10.25 10.92
CA ALA A 112 8.49 -11.39 11.81
C ALA A 112 6.99 -11.65 12.00
N VAL A 113 6.53 -12.86 11.66
CA VAL A 113 5.12 -13.24 11.83
C VAL A 113 4.94 -13.73 13.26
N CYS A 114 4.19 -12.95 14.06
CA CYS A 114 3.97 -13.27 15.47
C CYS A 114 2.88 -14.33 15.69
N ALA A 115 1.91 -14.42 14.76
CA ALA A 115 0.82 -15.38 14.82
C ALA A 115 0.30 -15.67 13.41
N GLN A 116 -0.08 -16.93 13.17
CA GLN A 116 -0.86 -17.35 12.02
C GLN A 116 -2.13 -18.03 12.53
N VAL A 117 -3.26 -17.74 11.88
CA VAL A 117 -4.56 -18.23 12.32
C VAL A 117 -5.35 -18.76 11.14
N LEU A 118 -5.79 -20.02 11.23
CA LEU A 118 -6.71 -20.62 10.27
C LEU A 118 -8.14 -20.35 10.73
N LEU A 119 -8.91 -19.61 9.93
CA LEU A 119 -10.27 -19.20 10.28
C LEU A 119 -11.31 -19.95 9.42
N PRO A 120 -12.49 -20.29 9.98
CA PRO A 120 -13.58 -20.92 9.22
C PRO A 120 -14.20 -20.01 8.16
N GLY A 121 -13.98 -18.69 8.23
CA GLY A 121 -14.49 -17.74 7.27
C GLY A 121 -14.17 -16.28 7.63
N LYS A 122 -14.63 -15.36 6.80
CA LYS A 122 -14.40 -13.91 6.93
C LYS A 122 -15.53 -13.25 7.71
N ASN A 123 -15.56 -13.44 9.03
CA ASN A 123 -16.60 -12.90 9.91
C ASN A 123 -15.97 -12.23 11.15
N SER A 124 -16.56 -11.11 11.57
CA SER A 124 -16.13 -10.34 12.75
C SER A 124 -16.03 -11.21 14.01
N ARG A 125 -16.90 -12.21 14.19
CA ARG A 125 -16.80 -13.17 15.31
C ARG A 125 -15.47 -13.94 15.29
N PHE A 126 -15.13 -14.53 14.16
CA PHE A 126 -13.89 -15.34 14.03
C PHE A 126 -12.64 -14.48 14.19
N TYR A 127 -12.63 -13.26 13.63
CA TYR A 127 -11.53 -12.33 13.86
C TYR A 127 -11.41 -11.92 15.33
N ARG A 128 -12.53 -11.71 16.02
CA ARG A 128 -12.51 -11.35 17.45
C ARG A 128 -11.91 -12.48 18.28
N GLU A 129 -12.38 -13.72 18.08
CA GLU A 129 -11.85 -14.89 18.78
C GLU A 129 -10.33 -15.03 18.55
N ALA A 130 -9.87 -14.88 17.30
CA ALA A 130 -8.45 -14.92 16.96
C ALA A 130 -7.63 -13.79 17.59
N LEU A 131 -8.11 -12.55 17.51
CA LEU A 131 -7.43 -11.40 18.07
C LEU A 131 -7.41 -11.43 19.60
N SER A 132 -8.47 -11.94 20.25
CA SER A 132 -8.49 -12.15 21.70
C SER A 132 -7.46 -13.19 22.12
N ALA A 133 -7.33 -14.30 21.38
CA ALA A 133 -6.29 -15.29 21.64
C ALA A 133 -4.88 -14.67 21.53
N ILE A 134 -4.65 -13.85 20.50
CA ILE A 134 -3.39 -13.11 20.34
C ILE A 134 -3.18 -12.13 21.49
N SER A 135 -4.20 -11.36 21.87
CA SER A 135 -4.14 -10.39 22.98
C SER A 135 -3.73 -11.04 24.30
N ASN A 136 -4.22 -12.26 24.55
CA ASN A 136 -3.88 -13.02 25.76
C ASN A 136 -2.45 -13.60 25.72
N ALA A 137 -1.89 -13.79 24.52
CA ALA A 137 -0.56 -14.35 24.33
C ALA A 137 0.56 -13.30 24.30
N VAL A 138 0.23 -12.03 24.01
CA VAL A 138 1.21 -10.94 23.93
C VAL A 138 1.27 -10.15 25.23
N ALA A 139 2.48 -9.75 25.64
CA ALA A 139 2.70 -9.00 26.89
C ALA A 139 2.17 -7.56 26.86
N SER A 140 1.98 -6.99 25.66
CA SER A 140 1.57 -5.60 25.48
C SER A 140 0.65 -5.47 24.27
N ALA A 141 -0.38 -4.62 24.40
CA ALA A 141 -1.24 -4.26 23.29
C ALA A 141 -0.45 -3.53 22.18
N PRO A 142 -0.82 -3.71 20.90
CA PRO A 142 -0.20 -2.97 19.81
C PRO A 142 -0.56 -1.48 19.90
N ALA A 143 0.41 -0.61 19.64
CA ALA A 143 0.13 0.83 19.54
C ALA A 143 -0.69 1.19 18.29
N ARG A 144 -0.57 0.38 17.23
CA ARG A 144 -1.26 0.59 15.95
C ARG A 144 -1.56 -0.73 15.28
N ILE A 145 -2.69 -0.80 14.58
CA ILE A 145 -3.10 -1.92 13.73
C ILE A 145 -3.26 -1.40 12.30
N ILE A 146 -2.47 -1.95 11.37
CA ILE A 146 -2.61 -1.72 9.93
C ILE A 146 -3.35 -2.92 9.35
N SER A 147 -4.53 -2.69 8.77
CA SER A 147 -5.32 -3.75 8.15
C SER A 147 -5.84 -3.36 6.78
N ASP A 148 -6.36 -4.32 6.05
CA ASP A 148 -7.13 -4.07 4.84
C ASP A 148 -8.46 -3.40 5.18
N PHE A 149 -9.23 -3.03 4.16
CA PHE A 149 -10.51 -2.33 4.30
C PHE A 149 -11.70 -3.27 4.61
N GLU A 150 -11.42 -4.45 5.17
CA GLU A 150 -12.43 -5.45 5.53
C GLU A 150 -13.18 -5.06 6.82
N ARG A 151 -14.49 -4.86 6.70
CA ARG A 151 -15.33 -4.35 7.80
C ARG A 151 -15.32 -5.26 9.03
N SER A 152 -15.35 -6.57 8.84
CA SER A 152 -15.33 -7.59 9.89
C SER A 152 -14.06 -7.53 10.73
N MET A 153 -12.90 -7.42 10.05
CA MET A 153 -11.59 -7.33 10.71
C MET A 153 -11.44 -6.01 11.47
N MET A 154 -11.74 -4.86 10.84
CA MET A 154 -11.64 -3.55 11.51
C MET A 154 -12.53 -3.47 12.76
N ARG A 155 -13.75 -4.03 12.70
CA ARG A 155 -14.65 -4.08 13.85
C ARG A 155 -14.06 -4.92 14.97
N ALA A 156 -13.59 -6.13 14.66
CA ALA A 156 -13.00 -7.02 15.65
C ALA A 156 -11.74 -6.41 16.29
N ALA A 157 -10.87 -5.79 15.49
CA ALA A 157 -9.69 -5.08 15.97
C ALA A 157 -10.04 -3.94 16.93
N ARG A 158 -11.14 -3.21 16.68
CA ARG A 158 -11.59 -2.11 17.56
C ARG A 158 -12.11 -2.63 18.89
N GLU A 159 -12.82 -3.75 18.85
CA GLU A 159 -13.39 -4.37 20.03
C GLU A 159 -12.31 -4.99 20.93
N VAL A 160 -11.27 -5.60 20.35
CA VAL A 160 -10.19 -6.25 21.12
C VAL A 160 -9.09 -5.28 21.55
N PHE A 161 -8.74 -4.32 20.70
CA PHE A 161 -7.67 -3.34 20.97
C PHE A 161 -8.20 -1.91 20.81
N PRO A 162 -9.04 -1.42 21.75
CA PRO A 162 -9.67 -0.11 21.63
C PRO A 162 -8.67 1.05 21.65
N GLU A 163 -7.56 0.89 22.39
CA GLU A 163 -6.48 1.90 22.48
C GLU A 163 -5.52 1.88 21.30
N ALA A 164 -5.55 0.82 20.47
CA ALA A 164 -4.68 0.73 19.31
C ALA A 164 -5.21 1.62 18.20
N LEU A 165 -4.34 2.48 17.67
CA LEU A 165 -4.69 3.32 16.54
C LEU A 165 -4.91 2.46 15.29
N GLN A 166 -6.08 2.56 14.66
CA GLN A 166 -6.37 1.81 13.44
C GLN A 166 -6.05 2.61 12.20
N SER A 167 -5.42 1.96 11.23
CA SER A 167 -5.14 2.52 9.92
C SER A 167 -5.36 1.50 8.81
N GLY A 168 -5.85 1.97 7.67
CA GLY A 168 -5.91 1.20 6.44
C GLY A 168 -4.53 1.06 5.83
N CYS A 169 -4.25 -0.09 5.26
CA CYS A 169 -3.05 -0.30 4.44
C CYS A 169 -3.10 0.62 3.21
N ASN A 170 -2.07 1.46 3.03
CA ASN A 170 -1.99 2.38 1.88
C ASN A 170 -1.96 1.66 0.53
N PHE A 171 -1.33 0.48 0.46
CA PHE A 171 -1.32 -0.36 -0.75
C PHE A 171 -2.74 -0.80 -1.12
N HIS A 172 -3.49 -1.31 -0.16
CA HIS A 172 -4.88 -1.73 -0.38
C HIS A 172 -5.81 -0.56 -0.70
N TRP A 173 -5.59 0.60 -0.08
CA TRP A 173 -6.31 1.83 -0.43
C TRP A 173 -6.09 2.20 -1.90
N ALA A 174 -4.84 2.26 -2.34
CA ALA A 174 -4.48 2.51 -3.73
C ALA A 174 -5.06 1.45 -4.68
N GLN A 175 -5.02 0.19 -4.27
CA GLN A 175 -5.60 -0.92 -5.04
C GLN A 175 -7.13 -0.80 -5.18
N CYS A 176 -7.84 -0.38 -4.13
CA CYS A 176 -9.28 -0.12 -4.21
C CYS A 176 -9.60 1.01 -5.21
N LEU A 177 -8.82 2.09 -5.20
CA LEU A 177 -8.96 3.19 -6.16
C LEU A 177 -8.72 2.72 -7.60
N PHE A 178 -7.64 1.94 -7.81
CA PHE A 178 -7.27 1.38 -9.10
C PHE A 178 -8.33 0.43 -9.65
N ARG A 179 -8.80 -0.54 -8.83
CA ARG A 179 -9.85 -1.48 -9.21
C ARG A 179 -11.13 -0.74 -9.60
N LYS A 180 -11.50 0.31 -8.86
CA LYS A 180 -12.67 1.11 -9.21
C LYS A 180 -12.47 1.88 -10.52
N ALA A 181 -11.31 2.51 -10.72
CA ALA A 181 -10.97 3.18 -11.97
C ALA A 181 -11.06 2.20 -13.16
N LYS A 182 -10.53 0.99 -13.00
CA LYS A 182 -10.60 -0.07 -14.03
C LYS A 182 -12.03 -0.47 -14.34
N SER A 183 -12.85 -0.70 -13.31
CA SER A 183 -14.26 -1.07 -13.49
C SER A 183 -15.11 -0.01 -14.18
N LEU A 184 -14.68 1.26 -14.12
CA LEU A 184 -15.35 2.39 -14.76
C LEU A 184 -14.75 2.74 -16.12
N GLY A 185 -13.81 1.95 -16.64
CA GLY A 185 -13.18 2.21 -17.94
C GLY A 185 -12.29 3.45 -17.98
N ILE A 186 -11.83 3.96 -16.83
CA ILE A 186 -11.04 5.21 -16.76
C ILE A 186 -9.73 5.09 -17.56
N PHE A 187 -9.14 3.90 -17.62
CA PHE A 187 -7.92 3.65 -18.41
C PHE A 187 -8.15 3.79 -19.93
N ASN A 188 -9.39 3.64 -20.40
CA ASN A 188 -9.71 3.74 -21.82
C ASN A 188 -9.85 5.20 -22.28
N LEU A 189 -10.07 6.14 -21.35
CA LEU A 189 -10.08 7.59 -21.64
C LEU A 189 -8.72 8.12 -22.12
N PHE A 190 -7.74 7.24 -22.10
CA PHE A 190 -6.33 7.48 -22.01
C PHE A 190 -5.59 6.50 -22.94
N ASN A 191 -6.19 6.08 -24.06
CA ASN A 191 -5.60 5.15 -25.03
C ASN A 191 -5.65 5.72 -26.47
N GLY A 192 -5.35 7.00 -26.66
CA GLY A 192 -5.16 7.62 -27.98
C GLY A 192 -3.73 7.41 -28.55
N ASN A 193 -3.40 8.13 -29.62
CA ASN A 193 -2.14 8.02 -30.38
C ASN A 193 -1.28 9.31 -30.31
N ASP A 194 -1.55 10.23 -29.38
CA ASP A 194 -0.84 11.52 -29.25
C ASP A 194 0.27 11.39 -28.17
N GLU A 195 1.37 10.73 -28.51
CA GLU A 195 2.39 10.20 -27.59
C GLU A 195 2.89 11.17 -26.49
N GLU A 196 3.10 12.46 -26.77
CA GLU A 196 3.65 13.44 -25.80
C GLU A 196 2.59 14.09 -24.89
N ALA A 197 1.42 14.43 -25.41
CA ALA A 197 0.33 14.99 -24.60
C ALA A 197 -0.42 13.92 -23.79
N GLU A 198 -0.18 12.66 -24.14
CA GLU A 198 -0.83 11.51 -23.57
C GLU A 198 -0.28 11.12 -22.21
N GLU A 199 1.02 10.95 -22.04
CA GLU A 199 1.54 10.41 -20.78
C GLU A 199 1.26 11.32 -19.57
N GLU A 200 1.30 12.64 -19.80
CA GLU A 200 0.98 13.66 -18.80
C GLU A 200 -0.53 13.69 -18.44
N ARG A 201 -1.44 13.51 -19.40
CA ARG A 201 -2.90 13.54 -19.12
C ARG A 201 -3.43 12.23 -18.54
N LYS A 202 -2.82 11.09 -18.90
CA LYS A 202 -3.35 9.75 -18.59
C LYS A 202 -3.30 9.37 -17.12
N ASN A 203 -2.30 9.87 -16.40
CA ASN A 203 -2.06 9.43 -15.03
C ASN A 203 -2.05 10.56 -14.00
N VAL A 204 -1.89 11.84 -14.38
CA VAL A 204 -1.75 12.94 -13.40
C VAL A 204 -2.94 13.02 -12.44
N HIS A 205 -4.19 12.92 -12.92
CA HIS A 205 -5.36 13.00 -12.03
C HIS A 205 -5.47 11.79 -11.09
N ARG A 206 -5.17 10.59 -11.60
CA ARG A 206 -5.17 9.38 -10.78
C ARG A 206 -4.06 9.41 -9.73
N ILE A 207 -2.86 9.81 -10.14
CA ILE A 207 -1.70 10.00 -9.26
C ILE A 207 -2.04 11.08 -8.22
N SER A 208 -2.64 12.21 -8.63
CA SER A 208 -3.04 13.30 -7.73
C SER A 208 -4.01 12.83 -6.65
N VAL A 209 -4.98 11.96 -7.00
CA VAL A 209 -5.85 11.34 -5.99
C VAL A 209 -5.06 10.39 -5.07
N LEU A 210 -4.11 9.61 -5.60
CA LEU A 210 -3.28 8.71 -4.78
C LEU A 210 -2.35 9.49 -3.83
N THR A 211 -1.82 10.64 -4.24
CA THR A 211 -0.95 11.46 -3.41
C THR A 211 -1.71 12.19 -2.29
N LEU A 212 -3.05 12.21 -2.31
CA LEU A 212 -3.85 12.74 -1.19
C LEU A 212 -3.54 12.05 0.13
N ALA A 213 -3.15 10.77 0.11
CA ALA A 213 -2.77 10.04 1.32
C ALA A 213 -1.46 10.56 1.95
N LEU A 214 -0.67 11.33 1.19
CA LEU A 214 0.59 11.92 1.62
C LEU A 214 0.45 13.39 2.03
N LEU A 215 -0.73 14.00 1.88
CA LEU A 215 -0.97 15.37 2.30
C LEU A 215 -1.41 15.42 3.76
N PRO A 216 -1.06 16.48 4.52
CA PRO A 216 -1.65 16.71 5.83
C PRO A 216 -3.19 16.66 5.75
N PRO A 217 -3.89 16.01 6.71
CA PRO A 217 -5.34 15.80 6.64
C PRO A 217 -6.15 17.08 6.35
N MET A 218 -5.73 18.22 6.89
CA MET A 218 -6.39 19.52 6.67
C MET A 218 -6.39 19.98 5.20
N HIS A 219 -5.47 19.49 4.37
CA HIS A 219 -5.34 19.87 2.96
C HIS A 219 -6.00 18.88 1.99
N VAL A 220 -6.38 17.69 2.46
CA VAL A 220 -6.91 16.60 1.63
C VAL A 220 -8.16 17.03 0.86
N ARG A 221 -9.14 17.66 1.52
CA ARG A 221 -10.39 18.12 0.89
C ARG A 221 -10.12 19.15 -0.21
N ARG A 222 -9.23 20.10 0.05
CA ARG A 222 -8.86 21.14 -0.91
C ARG A 222 -8.12 20.58 -2.12
N ALA A 223 -7.13 19.73 -1.89
CA ALA A 223 -6.40 19.09 -2.97
C ALA A 223 -7.30 18.19 -3.83
N PHE A 224 -8.24 17.47 -3.21
CA PHE A 224 -9.24 16.69 -3.94
C PHE A 224 -10.12 17.58 -4.82
N ALA A 225 -10.61 18.71 -4.31
CA ALA A 225 -11.44 19.64 -5.09
C ALA A 225 -10.69 20.18 -6.32
N LEU A 226 -9.43 20.59 -6.15
CA LEU A 226 -8.57 21.05 -7.26
C LEU A 226 -8.30 19.94 -8.29
N THR A 227 -8.15 18.69 -7.81
CA THR A 227 -7.98 17.53 -8.69
C THR A 227 -9.26 17.24 -9.48
N ALA A 228 -10.42 17.38 -8.84
CA ALA A 228 -11.71 17.17 -9.48
C ALA A 228 -12.04 18.26 -10.51
N GLU A 229 -11.70 19.51 -10.22
CA GLU A 229 -11.90 20.66 -11.13
C GLU A 229 -11.14 20.52 -12.45
N ARG A 230 -9.92 19.97 -12.40
CA ARG A 230 -9.05 19.79 -13.57
C ARG A 230 -9.27 18.46 -14.29
N ALA A 231 -10.01 17.53 -13.68
CA ALA A 231 -10.18 16.20 -14.23
C ALA A 231 -10.94 16.25 -15.57
N PRO A 232 -10.59 15.41 -16.54
CA PRO A 232 -11.30 15.33 -17.81
C PRO A 232 -12.72 14.78 -17.66
N LEU A 233 -13.55 15.01 -18.70
CA LEU A 233 -14.82 14.31 -18.88
C LEU A 233 -14.57 12.79 -18.92
N GLY A 234 -15.47 12.03 -18.30
CA GLY A 234 -15.37 10.58 -18.10
C GLY A 234 -14.90 10.15 -16.70
N MET A 235 -14.23 11.02 -15.92
CA MET A 235 -13.73 10.68 -14.58
C MET A 235 -14.76 10.90 -13.44
N GLN A 236 -15.90 11.51 -13.73
CA GLN A 236 -16.86 12.00 -12.74
C GLN A 236 -17.41 10.87 -11.85
N ALA A 237 -17.72 9.72 -12.44
CA ALA A 237 -18.21 8.57 -11.69
C ALA A 237 -17.16 8.04 -10.71
N TRP A 238 -15.88 8.11 -11.09
CA TRP A 238 -14.78 7.72 -10.22
C TRP A 238 -14.54 8.75 -9.12
N LEU A 239 -14.52 10.04 -9.44
CA LEU A 239 -14.40 11.13 -8.46
C LEU A 239 -15.55 11.13 -7.45
N SER A 240 -16.79 10.92 -7.90
CA SER A 240 -17.95 10.75 -7.03
C SER A 240 -17.80 9.56 -6.09
N TYR A 241 -17.24 8.44 -6.57
CA TYR A 241 -16.88 7.31 -5.72
C TYR A 241 -15.82 7.67 -4.69
N VAL A 242 -14.74 8.35 -5.09
CA VAL A 242 -13.66 8.79 -4.19
C VAL A 242 -14.23 9.69 -3.11
N ALA A 243 -15.02 10.68 -3.50
CA ALA A 243 -15.65 11.63 -2.59
C ALA A 243 -16.54 10.92 -1.57
N LYS A 244 -17.47 10.07 -2.03
CA LYS A 244 -18.36 9.29 -1.16
C LYS A 244 -17.62 8.34 -0.22
N THR A 245 -16.47 7.80 -0.66
CA THR A 245 -15.78 6.72 0.07
C THR A 245 -14.73 7.25 1.03
N TYR A 246 -14.00 8.31 0.66
CA TYR A 246 -12.77 8.72 1.34
C TYR A 246 -12.72 10.20 1.74
N ILE A 247 -13.46 11.09 1.07
CA ILE A 247 -13.39 12.55 1.32
C ILE A 247 -14.57 13.07 2.14
N GLY A 248 -15.78 12.61 1.83
CA GLY A 248 -17.04 13.19 2.29
C GLY A 248 -17.70 14.03 1.20
N LEU A 249 -18.99 14.31 1.36
CA LEU A 249 -19.78 15.12 0.42
C LEU A 249 -20.40 16.33 1.11
N THR A 250 -20.37 17.47 0.43
CA THR A 250 -21.17 18.65 0.75
C THR A 250 -22.64 18.42 0.36
N GLN A 251 -23.53 19.31 0.79
CA GLN A 251 -24.95 19.18 0.44
C GLN A 251 -25.19 19.34 -1.06
N ALA A 252 -24.39 20.17 -1.74
CA ALA A 252 -24.44 20.35 -3.18
C ALA A 252 -24.01 19.07 -3.92
N GLU A 253 -22.87 18.49 -3.54
CA GLU A 253 -22.36 17.26 -4.16
C GLU A 253 -23.30 16.08 -3.93
N GLN A 254 -23.98 16.01 -2.79
CA GLN A 254 -24.99 14.98 -2.54
C GLN A 254 -26.20 15.10 -3.47
N ARG A 255 -26.67 16.34 -3.73
CA ARG A 255 -27.82 16.59 -4.61
C ARG A 255 -27.49 16.35 -6.08
N LEU A 256 -26.32 16.81 -6.53
CA LEU A 256 -25.90 16.75 -7.92
C LEU A 256 -25.26 15.40 -8.30
N GLY A 257 -24.78 14.63 -7.33
CA GLY A 257 -24.20 13.31 -7.57
C GLY A 257 -22.96 13.35 -8.45
N ILE A 258 -23.03 12.70 -9.61
CA ILE A 258 -21.92 12.64 -10.58
C ILE A 258 -21.69 14.01 -11.24
N VAL A 259 -22.76 14.75 -11.51
CA VAL A 259 -22.73 16.08 -12.16
C VAL A 259 -21.95 17.10 -11.34
N ALA A 260 -21.87 16.91 -10.02
CA ALA A 260 -21.08 17.75 -9.12
C ALA A 260 -19.58 17.79 -9.46
N PHE A 261 -19.08 16.77 -10.18
CA PHE A 261 -17.67 16.59 -10.52
C PHE A 261 -17.40 16.77 -12.02
N GLU A 262 -18.39 17.20 -12.80
CA GLU A 262 -18.18 17.54 -14.20
C GLU A 262 -17.25 18.74 -14.31
N PRO A 263 -16.36 18.78 -15.33
CA PRO A 263 -15.48 19.91 -15.55
C PRO A 263 -16.37 21.04 -16.05
N GLN A 264 -16.79 21.91 -15.15
CA GLN A 264 -17.59 23.07 -15.53
C GLN A 264 -16.62 24.08 -16.15
N HIS A 265 -16.84 24.47 -17.41
CA HIS A 265 -16.52 25.85 -17.79
C HIS A 265 -17.20 26.73 -16.74
N ILE A 266 -16.44 27.37 -15.86
CA ILE A 266 -16.96 28.32 -14.88
C ILE A 266 -17.56 29.50 -15.66
N SER A 267 -18.83 29.38 -16.04
CA SER A 267 -19.68 30.47 -16.50
C SER A 267 -21.18 30.18 -16.37
N PHE A 268 -21.59 29.09 -15.70
CA PHE A 268 -23.02 28.85 -15.42
C PHE A 268 -23.50 29.43 -14.08
N LEU A 269 -22.60 29.89 -13.20
CA LEU A 269 -22.94 30.74 -12.04
C LEU A 269 -22.52 32.22 -12.21
N SER A 270 -22.04 32.63 -13.39
CA SER A 270 -21.80 34.06 -13.71
C SER A 270 -22.53 34.57 -14.96
N ARG A 271 -23.45 33.79 -15.53
CA ARG A 271 -24.29 34.28 -16.63
C ARG A 271 -25.75 33.88 -16.45
N SER A 272 -26.43 34.66 -15.63
CA SER A 272 -27.86 34.90 -15.79
C SER A 272 -28.12 36.38 -15.59
N SER A 273 -27.87 37.15 -16.64
CA SER A 273 -28.72 38.29 -16.94
C SER A 273 -29.08 38.27 -18.42
N ASN A 274 -30.35 37.92 -18.62
CA ASN A 274 -31.23 38.37 -19.69
C ASN A 274 -30.94 37.94 -21.14
N THR A 275 -31.27 36.70 -21.46
CA THR A 275 -32.34 36.44 -22.45
C THR A 275 -32.78 34.98 -22.40
N MET A 276 -34.11 34.75 -22.46
CA MET A 276 -34.82 33.45 -22.45
C MET A 276 -35.32 32.96 -21.08
N ARG A 277 -36.23 33.74 -20.50
CA ARG A 277 -37.46 33.17 -19.93
C ARG A 277 -38.16 32.33 -21.02
N SER A 278 -38.10 31.01 -20.93
CA SER A 278 -39.28 30.16 -21.16
C SER A 278 -38.94 28.71 -20.78
N ARG A 279 -39.78 28.13 -19.93
CA ARG A 279 -39.81 26.72 -19.50
C ARG A 279 -38.80 26.32 -18.42
N LEU A 280 -39.16 26.64 -17.17
CA LEU A 280 -39.33 25.67 -16.08
C LEU A 280 -39.75 26.44 -14.81
N LEU A 281 -41.04 26.79 -14.78
CA LEU A 281 -41.83 26.87 -13.55
C LEU A 281 -41.61 25.53 -12.82
N THR A 282 -41.32 25.41 -11.53
CA THR A 282 -41.82 26.11 -10.35
C THR A 282 -41.07 25.47 -9.19
N LEU A 283 -40.49 26.24 -8.27
CA LEU A 283 -40.43 25.93 -6.84
C LEU A 283 -39.83 27.14 -6.11
N SER A 284 -40.72 27.86 -5.45
CA SER A 284 -40.45 29.02 -4.61
C SER A 284 -39.62 28.62 -3.40
N MET A 285 -38.50 29.30 -3.15
CA MET A 285 -37.98 29.52 -1.80
C MET A 285 -37.29 30.88 -1.74
N GLU A 286 -37.61 31.60 -0.68
CA GLU A 286 -37.36 33.01 -0.42
C GLU A 286 -35.87 33.35 -0.31
N SER A 287 -35.57 34.57 -0.75
CA SER A 287 -34.27 35.22 -0.81
C SER A 287 -33.74 35.61 0.57
N THR A 288 -32.53 35.19 0.88
CA THR A 288 -31.63 35.92 1.81
C THR A 288 -30.30 36.13 1.11
N ASP A 289 -29.87 37.39 1.12
CA ASP A 289 -28.81 37.99 0.32
C ASP A 289 -27.41 37.36 0.52
N PHE A 290 -26.77 37.03 -0.59
CA PHE A 290 -25.40 36.49 -0.66
C PHE A 290 -24.60 37.29 -1.70
N SER A 291 -24.36 38.57 -1.47
CA SER A 291 -23.70 39.47 -2.43
C SER A 291 -22.44 40.15 -1.88
N THR A 292 -21.66 39.45 -1.03
CA THR A 292 -20.35 39.97 -0.55
C THR A 292 -19.23 38.94 -0.58
N LEU A 293 -19.09 38.17 -1.67
CA LEU A 293 -17.97 37.22 -1.84
C LEU A 293 -17.36 37.30 -3.24
N SER A 294 -16.67 38.39 -3.51
CA SER A 294 -15.64 38.46 -4.54
C SER A 294 -14.32 37.92 -3.98
N GLY A 295 -13.84 36.78 -4.51
CA GLY A 295 -12.43 36.38 -4.42
C GLY A 295 -12.05 35.22 -3.49
N ASP A 296 -12.98 34.41 -2.98
CA ASP A 296 -12.62 33.35 -2.03
C ASP A 296 -13.00 31.95 -2.53
N HIS A 297 -12.17 30.95 -2.20
CA HIS A 297 -12.34 29.51 -2.45
C HIS A 297 -13.54 28.90 -1.68
N SER A 298 -14.65 29.63 -1.58
CA SER A 298 -15.82 29.37 -0.75
C SER A 298 -16.44 27.98 -0.96
N TYR A 299 -16.39 27.43 -2.18
CA TYR A 299 -16.90 26.07 -2.46
C TYR A 299 -16.07 24.97 -1.78
N VAL A 300 -14.76 25.16 -1.67
CA VAL A 300 -13.85 24.18 -1.04
C VAL A 300 -14.06 24.13 0.47
N ASN A 301 -14.47 25.26 1.06
CA ASN A 301 -14.73 25.42 2.48
C ASN A 301 -16.18 25.07 2.87
N LEU A 302 -17.01 24.59 1.94
CA LEU A 302 -18.36 24.14 2.27
C LEU A 302 -18.31 22.95 3.23
N PRO A 303 -19.18 22.93 4.25
CA PRO A 303 -19.17 21.87 5.25
C PRO A 303 -19.53 20.52 4.62
N ILE A 304 -18.79 19.50 5.04
CA ILE A 304 -19.11 18.11 4.72
C ILE A 304 -20.38 17.74 5.50
N THR A 305 -21.47 17.49 4.79
CA THR A 305 -22.76 17.10 5.38
C THR A 305 -22.96 15.60 5.40
N ARG A 306 -22.26 14.87 4.54
CA ARG A 306 -22.18 13.40 4.59
C ARG A 306 -20.73 12.98 4.80
N PRO A 307 -20.41 12.35 5.94
CA PRO A 307 -19.06 11.87 6.19
C PRO A 307 -18.68 10.75 5.19
N PRO A 308 -17.38 10.60 4.88
CA PRO A 308 -16.91 9.50 4.04
C PRO A 308 -17.18 8.15 4.68
N LYS A 309 -17.21 7.09 3.86
CA LYS A 309 -17.27 5.71 4.36
C LYS A 309 -16.06 5.37 5.25
N TYR A 310 -14.89 5.86 4.91
CA TYR A 310 -13.67 5.75 5.69
C TYR A 310 -13.11 7.15 5.95
N ASN A 311 -12.97 7.53 7.23
CA ASN A 311 -12.42 8.82 7.62
C ASN A 311 -11.00 9.01 7.03
N VAL A 312 -10.65 10.24 6.66
CA VAL A 312 -9.32 10.64 6.19
C VAL A 312 -8.23 10.11 7.12
N ASP A 313 -8.39 10.25 8.43
CA ASP A 313 -7.42 9.79 9.44
C ASP A 313 -7.12 8.29 9.38
N PHE A 314 -8.06 7.50 8.84
CA PHE A 314 -7.89 6.04 8.72
C PHE A 314 -6.95 5.66 7.56
N TRP A 315 -7.05 6.32 6.41
CA TRP A 315 -6.29 5.93 5.20
C TRP A 315 -5.15 6.89 4.86
N ASN A 316 -5.11 8.06 5.48
CA ASN A 316 -4.02 9.01 5.34
C ASN A 316 -2.75 8.48 6.02
N VAL A 317 -1.60 8.69 5.37
CA VAL A 317 -0.29 8.22 5.82
C VAL A 317 0.76 9.34 5.82
N ASN A 318 0.35 10.62 5.84
CA ASN A 318 1.25 11.77 5.84
C ASN A 318 2.26 11.72 7.00
N ASP A 319 1.77 11.67 8.24
CA ASP A 319 2.64 11.61 9.44
C ASP A 319 3.61 10.43 9.40
N ARG A 320 3.13 9.28 8.89
CA ARG A 320 3.94 8.06 8.78
C ARG A 320 4.99 8.17 7.68
N ALA A 321 4.65 8.78 6.55
CA ALA A 321 5.60 9.06 5.48
C ALA A 321 6.70 10.00 5.97
N GLN A 322 6.34 11.06 6.70
CA GLN A 322 7.31 12.00 7.29
C GLN A 322 8.21 11.33 8.32
N ALA A 323 7.64 10.44 9.15
CA ALA A 323 8.38 9.70 10.16
C ALA A 323 9.09 8.44 9.63
N ALA A 324 9.09 8.19 8.31
CA ALA A 324 9.63 6.97 7.69
C ALA A 324 9.14 5.66 8.36
N LEU A 325 7.87 5.62 8.74
CA LEU A 325 7.21 4.46 9.35
C LEU A 325 6.44 3.63 8.32
N GLU A 326 6.22 2.36 8.61
CA GLU A 326 5.51 1.42 7.72
C GLU A 326 4.11 1.91 7.33
N ARG A 327 3.81 2.04 6.03
CA ARG A 327 2.50 2.54 5.55
C ARG A 327 1.59 1.43 5.03
N THR A 328 2.12 0.22 4.90
CA THR A 328 1.47 -0.92 4.26
C THR A 328 1.64 -2.17 5.10
N ASN A 329 0.85 -3.20 4.81
CA ASN A 329 1.03 -4.54 5.36
C ASN A 329 1.78 -5.48 4.39
N ASN A 330 2.53 -4.93 3.43
CA ASN A 330 3.25 -5.70 2.41
C ASN A 330 4.17 -6.77 3.02
N GLY A 331 4.77 -6.49 4.18
CA GLY A 331 5.59 -7.45 4.93
C GLY A 331 4.83 -8.72 5.30
N MET A 332 3.58 -8.56 5.76
CA MET A 332 2.68 -9.66 6.11
C MET A 332 2.16 -10.38 4.86
N GLU A 333 1.82 -9.66 3.80
CA GLU A 333 1.40 -10.27 2.53
C GLU A 333 2.50 -11.09 1.88
N SER A 334 3.73 -10.57 1.88
CA SER A 334 4.92 -11.26 1.37
C SER A 334 5.19 -12.52 2.20
N ALA A 335 5.10 -12.44 3.53
CA ALA A 335 5.23 -13.60 4.40
C ALA A 335 4.15 -14.65 4.13
N HIS A 336 2.88 -14.23 4.01
CA HIS A 336 1.79 -15.12 3.67
C HIS A 336 1.95 -15.74 2.27
N GLY A 337 2.40 -14.96 1.28
CA GLY A 337 2.67 -15.44 -0.08
C GLY A 337 3.83 -16.43 -0.14
N GLN A 338 4.86 -16.28 0.70
CA GLN A 338 5.93 -17.27 0.83
C GLN A 338 5.40 -18.58 1.40
N PHE A 339 4.64 -18.52 2.49
CA PHE A 339 4.00 -19.68 3.08
C PHE A 339 3.09 -20.38 2.06
N ALA A 340 2.28 -19.61 1.30
CA ALA A 340 1.39 -20.14 0.29
C ALA A 340 2.12 -20.78 -0.90
N ARG A 341 3.34 -20.34 -1.25
CA ARG A 341 4.14 -20.97 -2.33
C ARG A 341 4.70 -22.33 -1.95
N ASP A 342 4.89 -22.58 -0.67
CA ASP A 342 5.27 -23.91 -0.16
C ASP A 342 4.07 -24.88 -0.19
N LEU A 343 2.86 -24.39 -0.53
CA LEU A 343 1.63 -25.17 -0.65
C LEU A 343 1.23 -25.34 -2.12
N ASN A 344 0.71 -26.52 -2.46
CA ASN A 344 0.04 -26.75 -3.75
C ASN A 344 -1.32 -26.03 -3.79
N HIS A 345 -1.92 -25.87 -4.99
CA HIS A 345 -3.22 -25.17 -5.18
C HIS A 345 -4.37 -25.73 -4.32
N HIS A 346 -4.30 -27.01 -3.94
CA HIS A 346 -5.19 -27.66 -2.98
C HIS A 346 -4.36 -28.58 -2.07
N PRO A 347 -3.71 -28.05 -1.02
CA PRO A 347 -2.90 -28.86 -0.14
C PRO A 347 -3.81 -29.76 0.69
N SER A 348 -3.40 -31.02 0.92
CA SER A 348 -4.03 -31.83 1.95
C SER A 348 -3.80 -31.19 3.32
N LEU A 349 -4.66 -31.49 4.30
CA LEU A 349 -4.47 -30.99 5.67
C LEU A 349 -3.08 -31.36 6.22
N GLY A 350 -2.59 -32.56 5.91
CA GLY A 350 -1.24 -32.99 6.30
C GLY A 350 -0.12 -32.14 5.69
N ALA A 351 -0.21 -31.86 4.38
CA ALA A 351 0.75 -30.98 3.70
C ALA A 351 0.72 -29.55 4.25
N PHE A 352 -0.49 -29.04 4.54
CA PHE A 352 -0.66 -27.74 5.18
C PHE A 352 0.01 -27.70 6.56
N LEU A 353 -0.25 -28.69 7.42
CA LEU A 353 0.32 -28.75 8.77
C LEU A 353 1.85 -28.86 8.74
N ALA A 354 2.41 -29.63 7.81
CA ALA A 354 3.87 -29.74 7.65
C ALA A 354 4.50 -28.39 7.24
N ALA A 355 3.91 -27.69 6.27
CA ALA A 355 4.36 -26.36 5.88
C ALA A 355 4.20 -25.34 7.00
N PHE A 356 3.11 -25.45 7.78
CA PHE A 356 2.83 -24.57 8.92
C PHE A 356 3.86 -24.72 10.04
N ILE A 357 4.21 -25.95 10.42
CA ILE A 357 5.26 -26.22 11.41
C ILE A 357 6.61 -25.68 10.91
N LYS A 358 6.96 -25.93 9.64
CA LYS A 358 8.19 -25.41 9.04
C LYS A 358 8.24 -23.88 9.05
N ASP A 359 7.12 -23.20 8.80
CA ASP A 359 7.08 -21.74 8.89
C ASP A 359 7.20 -21.27 10.34
N ILE A 360 6.56 -21.94 11.31
CA ILE A 360 6.74 -21.64 12.75
C ILE A 360 8.21 -21.73 13.15
N ASP A 361 8.91 -22.80 12.77
CA ASP A 361 10.33 -22.97 13.10
C ASP A 361 11.17 -21.82 12.53
N LYS A 362 10.89 -21.43 11.27
CA LYS A 362 11.51 -20.27 10.63
C LYS A 362 11.22 -18.96 11.40
N GLN A 363 9.98 -18.74 11.84
CA GLN A 363 9.64 -17.53 12.60
C GLN A 363 10.26 -17.52 14.01
N CYS A 364 10.36 -18.69 14.66
CA CYS A 364 11.06 -18.86 15.93
C CYS A 364 12.54 -18.53 15.79
N ASP A 365 13.21 -18.99 14.74
CA ASP A 365 14.60 -18.66 14.46
C ASP A 365 14.80 -17.14 14.27
N ILE A 366 13.88 -16.49 13.53
CA ILE A 366 13.87 -15.02 13.36
C ILE A 366 13.69 -14.32 14.73
N ALA A 367 12.73 -14.76 15.54
CA ALA A 367 12.44 -14.18 16.85
C ALA A 367 13.59 -14.36 17.85
N GLN A 368 14.23 -15.54 17.87
CA GLN A 368 15.41 -15.79 18.71
C GLN A 368 16.57 -14.87 18.35
N ALA A 369 16.82 -14.66 17.06
CA ALA A 369 17.83 -13.70 16.61
C ALA A 369 17.52 -12.27 17.07
N ILE A 370 16.25 -11.84 16.99
CA ILE A 370 15.81 -10.53 17.50
C ILE A 370 15.97 -10.43 19.03
N ARG A 371 15.73 -11.51 19.79
CA ARG A 371 15.86 -11.51 21.26
C ARG A 371 17.32 -11.43 21.71
N LEU A 372 18.21 -12.18 21.06
CA LEU A 372 19.65 -12.15 21.37
C LEU A 372 20.27 -10.77 21.17
N ARG A 373 19.69 -9.95 20.27
CA ARG A 373 20.00 -8.53 20.10
C ARG A 373 19.66 -7.67 21.33
N LYS A 374 18.53 -7.91 22.01
CA LYS A 374 18.12 -7.15 23.22
C LYS A 374 19.04 -7.39 24.42
N ILE A 375 19.66 -8.57 24.52
CA ILE A 375 20.56 -8.92 25.63
C ILE A 375 21.92 -8.20 25.54
N ARG A 376 22.30 -7.70 24.35
CA ARG A 376 23.57 -7.00 24.12
C ARG A 376 23.46 -5.47 24.10
N SER A 377 22.48 -4.87 24.80
CA SER A 377 22.62 -3.46 25.16
C SER A 377 23.69 -3.35 26.26
N ARG A 378 24.85 -2.79 25.91
CA ARG A 378 25.99 -2.53 26.81
C ARG A 378 25.55 -2.07 28.21
N GLN A 379 25.83 -2.90 29.21
CA GLN A 379 26.24 -2.41 30.53
C GLN A 379 27.76 -2.22 30.45
N PRO A 380 28.31 -0.99 30.54
CA PRO A 380 29.74 -0.84 30.70
C PRO A 380 30.07 -1.18 32.15
N LYS A 381 31.01 -2.11 32.39
CA LYS A 381 32.03 -2.07 33.46
C LYS A 381 32.67 -3.45 33.72
N TYR A 382 33.99 -3.47 33.55
CA TYR A 382 35.02 -4.25 34.28
C TYR A 382 35.01 -5.80 34.25
N VAL A 383 36.20 -6.37 33.89
CA VAL A 383 36.94 -7.43 34.66
C VAL A 383 36.41 -8.87 34.39
N ILE A 384 37.15 -9.93 34.01
CA ILE A 384 38.58 -10.35 34.03
C ILE A 384 38.86 -11.32 32.87
N LYS A 385 40.14 -11.36 32.44
CA LYS A 385 40.78 -12.31 31.52
C LYS A 385 41.12 -13.60 32.27
N GLU A 386 40.80 -14.79 31.78
CA GLU A 386 41.46 -16.00 32.29
C GLU A 386 41.89 -16.97 31.17
N GLN A 387 43.23 -17.07 31.13
CA GLN A 387 44.22 -17.90 30.44
C GLN A 387 44.07 -18.17 28.94
#